data_AF-A0A524LKJ1-F1
#
_entry.id   AF-A0A524LKJ1-F1
#
_cell.length_a   1.000
_cell.length_b   1.000
_cell.length_c   1.000
_cell.angle_alpha   90.00
_cell.angle_beta   90.00
_cell.angle_gamma   90.00
#
_symmetry.space_group_name_H-M   'P 1'
#
loop_
_entity.id
_entity.type
_entity.pdbx_description
1 polymer ?
#
loop_
_entity_poly.entity_id
_entity_poly.type
_entity_poly.pdbx_seq_one_letter_code
_entity_poly.pdbx_strand_id
1 'polypeptide(L)'
;MSDKCSILGVWLIERGSGRNIVSRAYSEAVKLDMDLIAPFLSATHTFIDKASNETLRTIDTETNRYVWEANEHLLFVMVVSRAARLGHMRFLLEFALEEFMTNQVPADTDVASMLKSWHGNQSKFKQFGNFVDELVTQYEVTDEVLVAGKSMDCLEVYSHLFRGIMRVNTSPAKKKKIISRMNTYLEPLLDRYPFLNSVPLDEAGIEVLQIDINTVPYHHLRDSLEELLRLLAKVTRETVTSKVYREMVFDHVMTYVKRDIKRLQTYAILDDVVRYLF
;
A
#
# COMPACT_ATOMS: atom_id res chain seq x y z
N MET A 1 -4.53 7.95 -13.17
CA MET A 1 -4.85 7.90 -11.74
C MET A 1 -5.44 6.53 -11.49
N SER A 2 -4.89 5.76 -10.55
CA SER A 2 -5.34 4.39 -10.31
C SER A 2 -6.73 4.44 -9.64
N ASP A 3 -7.72 3.76 -10.21
CA ASP A 3 -9.11 3.66 -9.72
C ASP A 3 -9.25 2.91 -8.36
N LYS A 4 -8.17 2.69 -7.62
CA LYS A 4 -8.17 1.97 -6.35
C LYS A 4 -8.00 2.94 -5.18
N CYS A 5 -9.08 3.65 -4.85
CA CYS A 5 -9.18 4.31 -3.53
C CYS A 5 -9.27 3.23 -2.44
N SER A 6 -8.48 3.36 -1.38
CA SER A 6 -8.57 2.49 -0.22
C SER A 6 -9.82 2.77 0.60
N ILE A 7 -10.24 4.03 0.66
CA ILE A 7 -11.46 4.48 1.31
C ILE A 7 -12.55 4.68 0.25
N LEU A 8 -13.64 3.93 0.37
CA LEU A 8 -14.73 3.93 -0.59
C LEU A 8 -15.85 4.90 -0.18
N GLY A 9 -16.12 5.01 1.12
CA GLY A 9 -17.15 5.89 1.65
C GLY A 9 -17.08 6.04 3.17
N VAL A 10 -17.69 7.10 3.68
CA VAL A 10 -17.61 7.53 5.08
C VAL A 10 -18.98 8.06 5.53
N TRP A 11 -19.42 7.68 6.73
CA TRP A 11 -20.71 8.09 7.33
C TRP A 11 -20.57 8.43 8.81
N LEU A 12 -20.93 9.65 9.19
CA LEU A 12 -21.19 10.03 10.58
C LEU A 12 -22.70 9.99 10.83
N ILE A 13 -23.13 9.16 11.77
CA ILE A 13 -24.54 8.82 12.00
C ILE A 13 -24.90 9.12 13.45
N GLU A 14 -26.07 9.70 13.69
CA GLU A 14 -26.68 9.74 15.03
C GLU A 14 -27.12 8.33 15.42
N ARG A 15 -26.49 7.77 16.46
CA ARG A 15 -26.69 6.39 16.90
C ARG A 15 -28.15 6.11 17.29
N GLY A 16 -28.79 7.04 17.98
CA GLY A 16 -30.15 6.84 18.50
C GLY A 16 -31.25 6.81 17.44
N SER A 17 -31.09 7.57 16.36
CA SER A 17 -32.13 7.74 15.33
C SER A 17 -31.77 7.10 13.99
N GLY A 18 -30.49 6.79 13.76
CA GLY A 18 -29.98 6.40 12.45
C GLY A 18 -29.89 7.55 11.44
N ARG A 19 -30.14 8.81 11.85
CA ARG A 19 -30.05 9.98 10.98
C ARG A 19 -28.59 10.23 10.58
N ASN A 20 -28.39 10.42 9.29
CA ASN A 20 -27.09 10.71 8.72
C ASN A 20 -26.71 12.18 8.91
N ILE A 21 -25.59 12.44 9.57
CA ILE A 21 -25.04 13.78 9.86
C ILE A 21 -24.12 14.21 8.71
N VAL A 22 -23.22 13.32 8.29
CA VAL A 22 -22.33 13.49 7.14
C VAL A 22 -22.20 12.17 6.41
N SER A 23 -22.43 12.17 5.10
CA SER A 23 -22.05 11.08 4.20
C SER A 23 -21.18 11.55 3.07
N ARG A 24 -20.17 10.74 2.74
CA ARG A 24 -19.28 10.92 1.59
C ARG A 24 -19.08 9.59 0.89
N ALA A 25 -19.23 9.60 -0.43
CA ALA A 25 -18.96 8.46 -1.28
C ALA A 25 -17.85 8.83 -2.26
N TYR A 26 -16.76 8.09 -2.20
CA TYR A 26 -15.58 8.28 -3.04
C TYR A 26 -15.51 7.25 -4.18
N SER A 27 -16.34 6.20 -4.10
CA SER A 27 -16.45 5.17 -5.13
C SER A 27 -17.90 4.90 -5.51
N GLU A 28 -18.15 4.65 -6.80
CA GLU A 28 -19.46 4.20 -7.30
C GLU A 28 -19.91 2.88 -6.65
N ALA A 29 -18.97 2.04 -6.20
CA ALA A 29 -19.25 0.76 -5.56
C ALA A 29 -20.02 0.89 -4.23
N VAL A 30 -19.98 2.07 -3.60
CA VAL A 30 -20.70 2.36 -2.34
C VAL A 30 -21.68 3.52 -2.50
N LYS A 31 -21.98 3.91 -3.73
CA LYS A 31 -22.97 4.94 -4.07
C LYS A 31 -24.39 4.35 -3.95
N LEU A 32 -24.70 3.89 -2.75
CA LEU A 32 -26.03 3.48 -2.32
C LEU A 32 -26.85 4.71 -1.93
N ASP A 33 -28.15 4.53 -1.73
CA ASP A 33 -28.98 5.56 -1.09
C ASP A 33 -28.45 5.78 0.34
N MET A 34 -27.81 6.93 0.55
CA MET A 34 -27.07 7.28 1.76
C MET A 34 -27.97 7.37 2.99
N ASP A 35 -29.27 7.60 2.77
CA ASP A 35 -30.28 7.68 3.82
C ASP A 35 -30.82 6.30 4.21
N LEU A 36 -30.64 5.28 3.36
CA LEU A 36 -31.02 3.89 3.64
C LEU A 36 -29.94 3.15 4.44
N ILE A 37 -28.66 3.41 4.14
CA ILE A 37 -27.55 2.68 4.74
C ILE A 37 -27.30 3.07 6.20
N ALA A 38 -27.51 4.35 6.55
CA ALA A 38 -27.25 4.84 7.90
C ALA A 38 -28.11 4.18 8.99
N PRO A 39 -29.45 4.04 8.82
CA PRO A 39 -30.28 3.27 9.75
C PRO A 39 -29.85 1.81 9.88
N PHE A 40 -29.48 1.16 8.77
CA PHE A 40 -29.02 -0.24 8.77
C PHE A 40 -27.71 -0.40 9.55
N LEU A 41 -26.73 0.47 9.33
CA LEU A 41 -25.45 0.45 10.03
C LEU A 41 -25.64 0.70 11.54
N SER A 42 -26.50 1.65 11.91
CA SER A 42 -26.82 1.93 13.31
C SER A 42 -27.53 0.77 14.00
N ALA A 43 -28.52 0.17 13.33
CA ALA A 43 -29.24 -0.99 13.85
C ALA A 43 -28.31 -2.20 14.04
N THR A 44 -27.42 -2.45 13.06
CA THR A 44 -26.43 -3.54 13.13
C THR A 44 -25.48 -3.35 14.31
N HIS A 45 -24.92 -2.14 14.46
CA HIS A 45 -24.05 -1.83 15.59
C HIS A 45 -24.77 -2.01 16.93
N THR A 46 -26.00 -1.49 17.05
CA THR A 46 -26.80 -1.59 18.27
C THR A 46 -27.20 -3.03 18.60
N PHE A 47 -27.52 -3.84 17.59
CA PHE A 47 -27.84 -5.24 17.77
C PHE A 47 -26.66 -6.01 18.33
N ILE A 48 -25.47 -5.86 17.74
CA ILE A 48 -24.26 -6.56 18.18
C ILE A 48 -23.88 -6.12 19.59
N ASP A 49 -23.83 -4.82 19.85
CA ASP A 49 -23.48 -4.26 21.17
C ASP A 49 -24.38 -4.81 22.29
N LYS A 50 -25.68 -4.98 22.01
CA LYS A 50 -26.64 -5.56 22.97
C LYS A 50 -26.62 -7.08 23.04
N ALA A 51 -26.33 -7.77 21.94
CA ALA A 51 -26.39 -9.22 21.85
C ALA A 51 -25.12 -9.88 22.43
N SER A 52 -23.96 -9.26 22.25
CA SER A 52 -22.67 -9.82 22.66
C SER A 52 -21.98 -9.06 23.81
N ASN A 53 -22.50 -7.92 24.27
CA ASN A 53 -21.80 -6.99 25.16
C ASN A 53 -20.39 -6.61 24.62
N GLU A 54 -20.24 -6.59 23.29
CA GLU A 54 -19.01 -6.23 22.61
C GLU A 54 -19.26 -5.07 21.65
N THR A 55 -18.36 -4.10 21.62
CA THR A 55 -18.43 -3.00 20.66
C THR A 55 -18.00 -3.49 19.28
N LEU A 56 -18.92 -3.44 18.32
CA LEU A 56 -18.62 -3.74 16.93
C LEU A 56 -17.61 -2.73 16.37
N ARG A 57 -16.40 -3.19 16.06
CA ARG A 57 -15.36 -2.35 15.44
C ARG A 57 -15.17 -2.60 13.95
N THR A 58 -15.51 -3.79 13.47
CA THR A 58 -15.19 -4.20 12.09
C THR A 58 -16.13 -5.30 11.60
N ILE A 59 -16.55 -5.20 10.35
CA ILE A 59 -17.26 -6.24 9.59
C ILE A 59 -16.52 -6.42 8.28
N ASP A 60 -16.14 -7.66 8.01
CA ASP A 60 -15.57 -8.06 6.73
C ASP A 60 -16.67 -8.58 5.81
N THR A 61 -16.70 -8.07 4.58
CA THR A 61 -17.47 -8.68 3.48
C THR A 61 -16.52 -9.38 2.52
N GLU A 62 -17.04 -9.93 1.42
CA GLU A 62 -16.20 -10.57 0.41
C GLU A 62 -15.13 -9.60 -0.12
N THR A 63 -15.55 -8.40 -0.53
CA THR A 63 -14.72 -7.44 -1.26
C THR A 63 -14.29 -6.22 -0.44
N ASN A 64 -15.02 -5.90 0.63
CA ASN A 64 -14.86 -4.67 1.39
C ASN A 64 -14.77 -4.96 2.89
N ARG A 65 -14.42 -3.94 3.64
CA ARG A 65 -14.44 -3.95 5.10
C ARG A 65 -15.10 -2.68 5.58
N TYR A 66 -15.96 -2.82 6.56
CA TYR A 66 -16.57 -1.71 7.28
C TYR A 66 -15.82 -1.56 8.60
N VAL A 67 -15.44 -0.33 8.94
CA VAL A 67 -14.72 0.02 10.17
C VAL A 67 -15.57 1.02 10.94
N TRP A 68 -15.74 0.78 12.24
CA TRP A 68 -16.55 1.62 13.11
C TRP A 68 -15.69 2.26 14.20
N GLU A 69 -16.02 3.51 14.50
CA GLU A 69 -15.68 4.17 15.75
C GLU A 69 -16.98 4.78 16.32
N ALA A 70 -17.20 4.65 17.62
CA ALA A 70 -18.49 4.99 18.21
C ALA A 70 -18.31 5.64 19.57
N ASN A 71 -19.20 6.59 19.88
CA ASN A 71 -19.41 7.06 21.24
C ASN A 71 -20.87 6.81 21.66
N GLU A 72 -21.31 7.45 22.74
CA GLU A 72 -22.68 7.29 23.26
C GLU A 72 -23.76 7.71 22.25
N HIS A 73 -23.48 8.71 21.41
CA HIS A 73 -24.48 9.36 20.56
C HIS A 73 -24.18 9.30 19.06
N LEU A 74 -22.92 9.06 18.69
CA LEU A 74 -22.43 9.11 17.32
C LEU A 74 -21.83 7.77 16.93
N LEU A 75 -22.03 7.43 15.67
CA LEU A 75 -21.46 6.28 15.01
C LEU A 75 -20.75 6.75 13.76
N PHE A 76 -19.43 6.57 13.71
CA PHE A 76 -18.63 6.89 12.55
C PHE A 76 -18.23 5.60 11.84
N VAL A 77 -18.63 5.47 10.57
CA VAL A 77 -18.40 4.29 9.75
C VAL A 77 -17.58 4.65 8.53
N MET A 78 -16.56 3.85 8.23
CA MET A 78 -15.79 3.92 7.00
C MET A 78 -15.88 2.59 6.26
N VAL A 79 -16.17 2.63 4.96
CA VAL A 79 -16.08 1.47 4.07
C VAL A 79 -14.77 1.56 3.31
N VAL A 80 -13.98 0.49 3.40
CA VAL A 80 -12.63 0.43 2.86
C VAL A 80 -12.42 -0.84 2.06
N SER A 81 -11.43 -0.83 1.17
CA SER A 81 -10.98 -2.02 0.47
C SER A 81 -10.35 -3.03 1.44
N ARG A 82 -10.33 -4.32 1.07
CA ARG A 82 -9.67 -5.38 1.86
C ARG A 82 -8.17 -5.13 2.10
N ALA A 83 -7.52 -4.37 1.22
CA ALA A 83 -6.11 -4.05 1.30
C ALA A 83 -5.79 -2.91 2.29
N ALA A 84 -6.80 -2.16 2.75
CA ALA A 84 -6.61 -1.03 3.64
C ALA A 84 -6.08 -1.46 5.02
N ARG A 85 -5.17 -0.66 5.58
CA ARG A 85 -4.56 -0.91 6.89
C ARG A 85 -5.51 -0.51 8.00
N LEU A 86 -6.09 -1.50 8.67
CA LEU A 86 -7.11 -1.31 9.72
C LEU A 86 -6.70 -0.34 10.82
N GLY A 87 -5.46 -0.41 11.30
CA GLY A 87 -4.96 0.48 12.35
C GLY A 87 -5.04 1.96 11.94
N HIS A 88 -4.68 2.27 10.69
CA HIS A 88 -4.80 3.63 10.16
C HIS A 88 -6.26 4.05 10.00
N MET A 89 -7.13 3.17 9.50
CA MET A 89 -8.56 3.50 9.32
C MET A 89 -9.23 3.83 10.65
N ARG A 90 -8.90 3.10 11.72
CA ARG A 90 -9.39 3.39 13.07
C ARG A 90 -8.86 4.72 13.59
N PHE A 91 -7.56 4.97 13.45
CA PHE A 91 -6.96 6.25 13.83
C PHE A 91 -7.61 7.43 13.10
N LEU A 92 -7.89 7.30 11.79
CA LEU A 92 -8.57 8.34 11.02
C LEU A 92 -9.99 8.59 11.52
N LEU A 93 -10.75 7.54 11.83
CA LEU A 93 -12.10 7.65 12.37
C LEU A 93 -12.11 8.28 13.78
N GLU A 94 -11.18 7.86 14.65
CA GLU A 94 -11.01 8.41 16.00
C GLU A 94 -10.64 9.90 15.94
N PHE A 95 -9.63 10.26 15.15
CA PHE A 95 -9.22 11.65 14.95
C PHE A 95 -10.36 12.51 14.38
N ALA A 96 -11.09 12.01 13.38
CA ALA A 96 -12.19 12.74 12.80
C ALA A 96 -13.39 12.86 13.76
N LEU A 97 -13.63 11.87 14.62
CA LEU A 97 -14.64 11.95 15.66
C LEU A 97 -14.26 12.98 16.73
N GLU A 98 -12.99 13.01 17.17
CA GLU A 98 -12.48 14.02 18.09
C GLU A 98 -12.59 15.44 17.51
N GLU A 99 -12.26 15.61 16.23
CA GLU A 99 -12.42 16.88 15.51
C GLU A 99 -13.89 17.32 15.46
N PHE A 100 -14.82 16.39 15.22
CA PHE A 100 -16.25 16.69 15.26
C PHE A 100 -16.67 17.17 16.65
N MET A 101 -16.26 16.43 17.69
CA MET A 101 -16.58 16.74 19.07
C MET A 101 -16.00 18.10 19.51
N THR A 102 -14.83 18.46 19.00
CA THR A 102 -14.13 19.70 19.36
C THR A 102 -14.71 20.92 18.63
N ASN A 103 -15.00 20.79 17.34
CA ASN A 103 -15.27 21.94 16.47
C ASN A 103 -16.73 22.06 16.00
N GLN A 104 -17.55 21.00 16.14
CA GLN A 104 -18.95 21.02 15.71
C GLN A 104 -19.94 21.01 16.88
N VAL A 105 -19.51 20.56 18.06
CA VAL A 105 -20.33 20.61 19.30
C VAL A 105 -20.07 21.96 19.98
N PRO A 106 -21.10 22.81 20.15
CA PRO A 106 -20.94 24.08 20.86
C PRO A 106 -20.44 23.88 22.30
N ALA A 107 -19.54 24.75 22.76
CA ALA A 107 -18.89 24.61 24.08
C ALA A 107 -19.87 24.68 25.27
N ASP A 108 -21.06 25.22 25.07
CA ASP A 108 -22.12 25.39 26.07
C ASP A 108 -23.18 24.28 26.04
N THR A 109 -23.01 23.26 25.19
CA THR A 109 -23.99 22.18 25.03
C THR A 109 -23.31 20.81 24.94
N ASP A 110 -24.06 19.75 25.18
CA ASP A 110 -23.62 18.38 24.92
C ASP A 110 -24.14 17.87 23.56
N VAL A 111 -23.57 16.76 23.09
CA VAL A 111 -23.95 16.16 21.81
C VAL A 111 -25.44 15.81 21.79
N ALA A 112 -25.98 15.26 22.88
CA ALA A 112 -27.39 14.87 22.97
C ALA A 112 -28.33 16.07 22.77
N SER A 113 -28.03 17.20 23.39
CA SER A 113 -28.81 18.44 23.31
C SER A 113 -28.67 19.09 21.94
N MET A 114 -27.45 19.11 21.38
CA MET A 114 -27.22 19.56 20.01
C MET A 114 -28.06 18.73 19.01
N LEU A 115 -28.03 17.40 19.12
CA LEU A 115 -28.76 16.51 18.21
C LEU A 115 -30.28 16.60 18.37
N LYS A 116 -30.79 16.84 19.59
CA LYS A 116 -32.22 17.12 19.82
C LYS A 116 -32.67 18.42 19.15
N SER A 117 -31.83 19.46 19.18
CA SER A 117 -32.11 20.74 18.53
C SER A 117 -31.93 20.70 16.99
N TRP A 118 -31.29 19.65 16.48
CA TRP A 118 -31.01 19.50 15.06
C TRP A 118 -32.12 18.73 14.34
N HIS A 119 -32.76 19.40 13.40
CA HIS A 119 -33.88 18.87 12.60
C HIS A 119 -33.44 18.21 11.29
N GLY A 120 -32.24 17.64 11.22
CA GLY A 120 -31.79 16.86 10.06
C GLY A 120 -31.17 17.65 8.90
N ASN A 121 -30.93 18.95 9.05
CA ASN A 121 -30.26 19.75 8.01
C ASN A 121 -28.76 19.45 7.96
N GLN A 122 -28.33 18.59 7.03
CA GLN A 122 -26.92 18.21 6.84
C GLN A 122 -26.01 19.38 6.44
N SER A 123 -26.54 20.45 5.84
CA SER A 123 -25.73 21.61 5.44
C SER A 123 -25.05 22.31 6.62
N LYS A 124 -25.59 22.14 7.84
CA LYS A 124 -24.97 22.61 9.09
C LYS A 124 -23.55 22.06 9.28
N PHE A 125 -23.30 20.82 8.82
CA PHE A 125 -22.03 20.12 8.99
C PHE A 125 -21.18 20.10 7.71
N LYS A 126 -21.45 21.00 6.77
CA LYS A 126 -20.72 21.06 5.49
C LYS A 126 -19.21 21.23 5.70
N GLN A 127 -18.79 22.08 6.64
CA GLN A 127 -17.37 22.30 6.94
C GLN A 127 -16.70 21.03 7.43
N PHE A 128 -17.33 20.30 8.36
CA PHE A 128 -16.82 19.01 8.81
C PHE A 128 -16.75 17.99 7.69
N GLY A 129 -17.75 17.95 6.81
CA GLY A 129 -17.71 17.08 5.64
C GLY A 129 -16.55 17.40 4.68
N ASN A 130 -16.20 18.68 4.50
CA ASN A 130 -15.01 19.07 3.73
C ASN A 130 -13.71 18.63 4.43
N PHE A 131 -13.64 18.75 5.76
CA PHE A 131 -12.50 18.25 6.54
C PHE A 131 -12.31 16.73 6.35
N VAL A 132 -13.41 15.96 6.35
CA VAL A 132 -13.37 14.51 6.07
C VAL A 132 -12.84 14.24 4.65
N ASP A 133 -13.27 15.03 3.67
CA ASP A 133 -12.78 14.91 2.28
C ASP A 133 -11.26 15.19 2.19
N GLU A 134 -10.77 16.21 2.90
CA GLU A 134 -9.34 16.53 3.00
C GLU A 134 -8.55 15.41 3.68
N LEU A 135 -9.06 14.89 4.80
CA LEU A 135 -8.43 13.81 5.55
C LEU A 135 -8.28 12.53 4.71
N VAL A 136 -9.34 12.15 3.99
CA VAL A 136 -9.31 11.01 3.06
C VAL A 136 -8.31 11.25 1.93
N THR A 137 -8.33 12.43 1.32
CA THR A 137 -7.39 12.79 0.25
C THR A 137 -5.94 12.70 0.71
N GLN A 138 -5.63 13.24 1.90
CA GLN A 138 -4.28 13.18 2.47
C GLN A 138 -3.82 11.74 2.72
N TYR A 139 -4.73 10.87 3.19
CA TYR A 139 -4.42 9.47 3.40
C TYR A 139 -4.06 8.76 2.09
N GLU A 140 -4.91 8.89 1.06
CA GLU A 140 -4.71 8.21 -0.23
C GLU A 140 -3.40 8.67 -0.89
N VAL A 141 -3.12 9.98 -0.88
CA VAL A 141 -1.86 10.53 -1.40
C VAL A 141 -0.66 10.01 -0.61
N THR A 142 -0.76 9.96 0.72
CA THR A 142 0.35 9.49 1.57
C THR A 142 0.63 8.00 1.34
N ASP A 143 -0.39 7.16 1.22
CA ASP A 143 -0.18 5.72 0.99
C ASP A 143 0.41 5.47 -0.41
N GLU A 144 -0.05 6.19 -1.44
CA GLU A 144 0.54 6.14 -2.79
C GLU A 144 2.03 6.54 -2.76
N VAL A 145 2.36 7.65 -2.10
CA VAL A 145 3.76 8.12 -1.95
C VAL A 145 4.60 7.10 -1.18
N LEU A 146 4.07 6.47 -0.13
CA LEU A 146 4.79 5.44 0.62
C LEU A 146 5.06 4.19 -0.23
N VAL A 147 4.11 3.76 -1.05
CA VAL A 147 4.30 2.62 -1.97
C VAL A 147 5.32 2.98 -3.04
N ALA A 148 5.23 4.17 -3.63
CA ALA A 148 6.20 4.65 -4.60
C ALA A 148 7.62 4.71 -4.03
N GLY A 149 7.77 5.22 -2.80
CA GLY A 149 9.03 5.26 -2.07
C GLY A 149 9.63 3.86 -1.87
N LYS A 150 8.82 2.89 -1.43
CA LYS A 150 9.25 1.48 -1.29
C LYS A 150 9.68 0.88 -2.63
N SER A 151 8.93 1.14 -3.70
CA SER A 151 9.25 0.64 -5.04
C SER A 151 10.58 1.20 -5.54
N MET A 152 10.81 2.51 -5.40
CA MET A 152 12.09 3.15 -5.77
C MET A 152 13.25 2.62 -4.95
N ASP A 153 13.08 2.47 -3.64
CA ASP A 153 14.11 1.91 -2.77
C ASP A 153 14.50 0.49 -3.20
N CYS A 154 13.52 -0.35 -3.51
CA CYS A 154 13.76 -1.70 -4.04
C CYS A 154 14.53 -1.65 -5.36
N LEU A 155 14.10 -0.81 -6.31
CA LEU A 155 14.78 -0.67 -7.60
C LEU A 155 16.26 -0.27 -7.44
N GLU A 156 16.55 0.68 -6.55
CA GLU A 156 17.93 1.14 -6.29
C GLU A 156 18.78 0.01 -5.71
N VAL A 157 18.25 -0.73 -4.73
CA VAL A 157 18.96 -1.86 -4.12
C VAL A 157 19.30 -2.93 -5.16
N TYR A 158 18.34 -3.33 -5.98
CA TYR A 158 18.57 -4.31 -7.04
C TYR A 158 19.51 -3.79 -8.13
N SER A 159 19.39 -2.52 -8.54
CA SER A 159 20.31 -1.90 -9.51
C SER A 159 21.77 -2.03 -9.04
N HIS A 160 22.04 -1.77 -7.76
CA HIS A 160 23.37 -1.94 -7.19
C HIS A 160 23.84 -3.40 -7.17
N LEU A 161 22.95 -4.35 -6.85
CA LEU A 161 23.27 -5.78 -6.91
C LEU A 161 23.61 -6.22 -8.35
N PHE A 162 22.81 -5.82 -9.35
CA PHE A 162 23.05 -6.16 -10.75
C PHE A 162 24.36 -5.57 -11.26
N ARG A 163 24.63 -4.30 -10.96
CA ARG A 163 25.90 -3.64 -11.29
C ARG A 163 27.08 -4.31 -10.57
N GLY A 164 26.90 -4.71 -9.31
CA GLY A 164 27.88 -5.48 -8.55
C GLY A 164 28.23 -6.81 -9.23
N ILE A 165 27.22 -7.54 -9.71
CA ILE A 165 27.43 -8.80 -10.43
C ILE A 165 28.11 -8.59 -11.78
N MET A 166 27.72 -7.55 -12.53
CA MET A 166 28.30 -7.24 -13.84
C MET A 166 29.72 -6.62 -13.78
N ARG A 167 30.21 -6.29 -12.59
CA ARG A 167 31.63 -5.98 -12.32
C ARG A 167 32.53 -7.22 -12.28
N VAL A 168 32.00 -8.42 -12.52
CA VAL A 168 32.79 -9.65 -12.65
C VAL A 168 34.00 -9.46 -13.57
N ASN A 169 35.19 -9.75 -13.04
CA ASN A 169 36.45 -9.57 -13.77
C ASN A 169 36.62 -10.69 -14.81
N THR A 170 36.20 -10.41 -16.05
CA THR A 170 36.16 -11.39 -17.12
C THR A 170 36.35 -10.73 -18.49
N SER A 171 36.64 -11.53 -19.52
CA SER A 171 36.83 -11.00 -20.86
C SER A 171 35.53 -10.43 -21.46
N PRO A 172 35.61 -9.44 -22.38
CA PRO A 172 34.43 -8.90 -23.05
C PRO A 172 33.57 -9.97 -23.74
N ALA A 173 34.20 -11.01 -24.30
CA ALA A 173 33.49 -12.14 -24.90
C ALA A 173 32.62 -12.91 -23.87
N LYS A 174 33.12 -13.09 -22.64
CA LYS A 174 32.34 -13.72 -21.56
C LYS A 174 31.23 -12.80 -21.05
N LYS A 175 31.44 -11.49 -20.97
CA LYS A 175 30.36 -10.54 -20.65
C LYS A 175 29.24 -10.57 -21.67
N LYS A 176 29.56 -10.53 -22.96
CA LYS A 176 28.58 -10.70 -24.04
C LYS A 176 27.81 -12.02 -23.94
N LYS A 177 28.50 -13.10 -23.56
CA LYS A 177 27.86 -14.40 -23.30
C LYS A 177 26.88 -14.36 -22.12
N ILE A 178 27.19 -13.64 -21.04
CA ILE A 178 26.26 -13.42 -19.91
C ILE A 178 25.01 -12.69 -20.41
N ILE A 179 25.19 -11.56 -21.10
CA ILE A 179 24.08 -10.75 -21.63
C ILE A 179 23.19 -11.57 -22.57
N SER A 180 23.79 -12.28 -23.53
CA SER A 180 23.04 -13.11 -24.48
C SER A 180 22.23 -14.22 -23.79
N ARG A 181 22.80 -14.92 -22.80
CA ARG A 181 22.07 -15.96 -22.07
C ARG A 181 20.98 -15.38 -21.18
N MET A 182 21.22 -14.20 -20.59
CA MET A 182 20.21 -13.49 -19.82
C MET A 182 19.01 -13.11 -20.70
N ASN A 183 19.23 -12.59 -21.91
CA ASN A 183 18.14 -12.30 -22.85
C ASN A 183 17.30 -13.54 -23.17
N THR A 184 17.92 -14.71 -23.35
CA THR A 184 17.18 -15.98 -23.53
C THR A 184 16.37 -16.37 -22.30
N TYR A 185 16.88 -16.14 -21.08
CA TYR A 185 16.13 -16.43 -19.85
C TYR A 185 15.08 -15.37 -19.50
N LEU A 186 15.20 -14.17 -20.06
CA LEU A 186 14.23 -13.09 -19.91
C LEU A 186 12.96 -13.39 -20.71
N GLU A 187 13.06 -13.99 -21.90
CA GLU A 187 11.90 -14.25 -22.78
C GLU A 187 10.68 -14.84 -22.04
N PRO A 188 10.80 -15.93 -21.25
CA PRO A 188 9.65 -16.48 -20.52
C PRO A 188 9.12 -15.57 -19.40
N LEU A 189 9.94 -14.65 -18.89
CA LEU A 189 9.52 -13.69 -17.87
C LEU A 189 8.74 -12.52 -18.48
N LEU A 190 8.92 -12.21 -19.76
CA LEU A 190 8.22 -11.10 -20.43
C LEU A 190 6.72 -11.34 -20.52
N ASP A 191 6.30 -12.61 -20.68
CA ASP A 191 4.88 -12.98 -20.66
C ASP A 191 4.23 -12.73 -19.29
N ARG A 192 4.98 -12.99 -18.20
CA ARG A 192 4.50 -12.80 -16.83
C ARG A 192 4.64 -11.36 -16.36
N TYR A 193 5.67 -10.65 -16.81
CA TYR A 193 6.05 -9.30 -16.41
C TYR A 193 6.34 -8.43 -17.63
N PRO A 194 5.30 -7.96 -18.34
CA PRO A 194 5.47 -7.22 -19.60
C PRO A 194 6.28 -5.93 -19.49
N PHE A 195 6.30 -5.30 -18.31
CA PHE A 195 7.07 -4.08 -18.05
C PHE A 195 8.60 -4.31 -18.12
N LEU A 196 9.08 -5.55 -18.10
CA LEU A 196 10.50 -5.86 -18.28
C LEU A 196 10.97 -5.66 -19.74
N ASN A 197 10.05 -5.60 -20.71
CA ASN A 197 10.40 -5.38 -22.12
C ASN A 197 11.18 -4.09 -22.38
N SER A 198 10.93 -3.05 -21.57
CA SER A 198 11.59 -1.76 -21.71
C SER A 198 12.88 -1.65 -20.89
N VAL A 199 13.26 -2.69 -20.14
CA VAL A 199 14.42 -2.63 -19.25
C VAL A 199 15.70 -2.99 -20.01
N PRO A 200 16.66 -2.07 -20.14
CA PRO A 200 17.92 -2.36 -20.83
C PRO A 200 18.77 -3.34 -20.01
N LEU A 201 19.44 -4.25 -20.73
CA LEU A 201 20.51 -5.09 -20.22
C LEU A 201 21.77 -4.88 -21.06
N ASP A 202 22.85 -4.44 -20.42
CA ASP A 202 24.13 -4.18 -21.08
C ASP A 202 25.33 -4.64 -20.24
N GLU A 203 26.54 -4.18 -20.58
CA GLU A 203 27.76 -4.56 -19.85
C GLU A 203 27.86 -3.95 -18.44
N ALA A 204 27.07 -2.92 -18.15
CA ALA A 204 27.01 -2.25 -16.85
C ALA A 204 26.04 -2.94 -15.89
N GLY A 205 24.95 -3.54 -16.40
CA GLY A 205 23.93 -4.13 -15.55
C GLY A 205 22.59 -4.29 -16.23
N ILE A 206 21.58 -4.51 -15.39
CA ILE A 206 20.17 -4.41 -15.74
C ILE A 206 19.69 -3.05 -15.23
N GLU A 207 19.23 -2.17 -16.12
CA GLU A 207 18.85 -0.79 -15.79
C GLU A 207 17.40 -0.69 -15.31
N VAL A 208 17.12 -1.34 -14.19
CA VAL A 208 15.77 -1.43 -13.60
C VAL A 208 15.22 -0.09 -13.09
N LEU A 209 16.06 0.93 -12.91
CA LEU A 209 15.62 2.28 -12.53
C LEU A 209 14.73 2.95 -13.58
N GLN A 210 14.66 2.40 -14.81
CA GLN A 210 13.77 2.89 -15.87
C GLN A 210 12.33 2.34 -15.77
N ILE A 211 12.06 1.43 -14.82
CA ILE A 211 10.71 0.89 -14.62
C ILE A 211 9.80 1.97 -14.03
N ASP A 212 8.66 2.23 -14.68
CA ASP A 212 7.63 3.13 -14.15
C ASP A 212 6.87 2.46 -13.00
N ILE A 213 7.31 2.76 -11.78
CA ILE A 213 6.74 2.24 -10.54
C ILE A 213 5.26 2.56 -10.33
N ASN A 214 4.71 3.58 -10.99
CA ASN A 214 3.31 3.96 -10.84
C ASN A 214 2.38 3.01 -11.60
N THR A 215 2.93 2.24 -12.54
CA THR A 215 2.18 1.30 -13.39
C THR A 215 2.33 -0.15 -12.95
N VAL A 216 3.25 -0.43 -12.02
CA VAL A 216 3.60 -1.79 -11.61
C VAL A 216 3.26 -2.02 -10.13
N PRO A 217 2.40 -3.00 -9.81
CA PRO A 217 2.15 -3.38 -8.42
C PRO A 217 3.45 -3.79 -7.72
N TYR A 218 3.68 -3.29 -6.49
CA TYR A 218 4.93 -3.53 -5.74
C TYR A 218 5.31 -5.02 -5.64
N HIS A 219 4.35 -5.92 -5.47
CA HIS A 219 4.64 -7.36 -5.40
C HIS A 219 5.15 -7.92 -6.74
N HIS A 220 4.53 -7.55 -7.87
CA HIS A 220 5.04 -7.92 -9.20
C HIS A 220 6.43 -7.33 -9.45
N LEU A 221 6.67 -6.09 -9.02
CA LEU A 221 8.00 -5.48 -9.07
C LEU A 221 9.01 -6.31 -8.28
N ARG A 222 8.74 -6.59 -7.00
CA ARG A 222 9.63 -7.33 -6.10
C ARG A 222 9.94 -8.74 -6.61
N ASP A 223 8.92 -9.47 -7.06
CA ASP A 223 9.05 -10.82 -7.60
C ASP A 223 9.89 -10.82 -8.89
N SER A 224 9.65 -9.86 -9.78
CA SER A 224 10.41 -9.74 -11.03
C SER A 224 11.89 -9.45 -10.75
N LEU A 225 12.20 -8.56 -9.79
CA LEU A 225 13.58 -8.21 -9.43
C LEU A 225 14.33 -9.38 -8.78
N GLU A 226 13.65 -10.18 -7.94
CA GLU A 226 14.20 -11.42 -7.37
C GLU A 226 14.57 -12.40 -8.49
N GLU A 227 13.67 -12.61 -9.44
CA GLU A 227 13.88 -13.50 -10.57
C GLU A 227 15.06 -13.05 -11.44
N LEU A 228 15.17 -11.74 -11.71
CA LEU A 228 16.31 -11.16 -12.41
C LEU A 228 17.63 -11.41 -11.67
N LEU A 229 17.65 -11.25 -10.34
CA LEU A 229 18.82 -11.52 -9.51
C LEU A 229 19.23 -12.99 -9.58
N ARG A 230 18.26 -13.89 -9.40
CA ARG A 230 18.46 -15.34 -9.48
C ARG A 230 19.05 -15.75 -10.84
N LEU A 231 18.49 -15.24 -11.93
CA LEU A 231 18.95 -15.54 -13.28
C LEU A 231 20.35 -14.97 -13.54
N LEU A 232 20.60 -13.72 -13.17
CA LEU A 232 21.90 -13.08 -13.37
C LEU A 232 23.00 -13.79 -12.59
N ALA A 233 22.71 -14.15 -11.34
CA ALA A 233 23.61 -14.94 -10.50
C ALA A 233 23.93 -16.30 -11.14
N LYS A 234 22.91 -17.03 -11.59
CA LYS A 234 23.04 -18.34 -12.25
C LYS A 234 23.88 -18.24 -13.53
N VAL A 235 23.51 -17.34 -14.44
CA VAL A 235 24.20 -17.19 -15.73
C VAL A 235 25.66 -16.80 -15.54
N THR A 236 25.94 -15.90 -14.59
CA THR A 236 27.31 -15.50 -14.26
C THR A 236 28.10 -16.69 -13.72
N ARG A 237 27.54 -17.43 -12.74
CA ARG A 237 28.16 -18.61 -12.13
C ARG A 237 28.49 -19.70 -13.15
N GLU A 238 27.63 -19.91 -14.14
CA GLU A 238 27.85 -20.88 -15.22
C GLU A 238 28.87 -20.40 -16.29
N THR A 239 29.13 -19.10 -16.38
CA THR A 239 29.96 -18.51 -17.45
C THR A 239 31.42 -18.27 -17.02
N VAL A 240 31.64 -17.98 -15.74
CA VAL A 240 32.97 -17.71 -15.17
C VAL A 240 33.43 -18.85 -14.28
N THR A 241 34.70 -18.84 -13.88
CA THR A 241 35.22 -19.85 -12.94
C THR A 241 34.70 -19.56 -11.53
N SER A 242 34.60 -20.59 -10.69
CA SER A 242 34.14 -20.43 -9.30
C SER A 242 34.98 -19.42 -8.51
N LYS A 243 36.29 -19.31 -8.80
CA LYS A 243 37.17 -18.31 -8.19
C LYS A 243 36.73 -16.88 -8.57
N VAL A 244 36.59 -16.61 -9.87
CA VAL A 244 36.20 -15.29 -10.39
C VAL A 244 34.79 -14.89 -9.92
N TYR A 245 33.87 -15.87 -9.84
CA TYR A 245 32.54 -15.63 -9.30
C TYR A 245 32.58 -15.23 -7.82
N ARG A 246 33.34 -15.96 -6.99
CA ARG A 246 33.48 -15.65 -5.57
C ARG A 246 34.13 -14.29 -5.35
N GLU A 247 35.20 -13.97 -6.08
CA GLU A 247 35.85 -12.66 -6.03
C GLU A 247 34.84 -11.54 -6.34
N MET A 248 34.04 -11.68 -7.40
CA MET A 248 32.97 -10.72 -7.69
C MET A 248 31.98 -10.55 -6.53
N VAL A 249 31.53 -11.67 -5.93
CA VAL A 249 30.57 -11.62 -4.82
C VAL A 249 31.18 -10.90 -3.62
N PHE A 250 32.39 -11.25 -3.22
CA PHE A 250 33.01 -10.67 -2.02
C PHE A 250 33.49 -9.23 -2.21
N ASP A 251 34.08 -8.91 -3.37
CA ASP A 251 34.73 -7.62 -3.59
C ASP A 251 33.74 -6.53 -4.03
N HIS A 252 32.67 -6.92 -4.76
CA HIS A 252 31.72 -5.97 -5.32
C HIS A 252 30.34 -6.05 -4.65
N VAL A 253 29.73 -7.23 -4.60
CA VAL A 253 28.36 -7.36 -4.10
C VAL A 253 28.30 -7.22 -2.58
N MET A 254 29.16 -7.92 -1.84
CA MET A 254 29.15 -7.91 -0.38
C MET A 254 29.57 -6.56 0.21
N THR A 255 30.41 -5.81 -0.48
CA THR A 255 30.74 -4.42 -0.10
C THR A 255 29.48 -3.55 -0.06
N TYR A 256 28.59 -3.70 -1.05
CA TYR A 256 27.29 -3.02 -1.07
C TYR A 256 26.34 -3.57 0.00
N VAL A 257 26.18 -4.90 0.07
CA VAL A 257 25.29 -5.56 1.04
C VAL A 257 25.62 -5.14 2.48
N LYS A 258 26.90 -5.05 2.83
CA LYS A 258 27.33 -4.60 4.17
C LYS A 258 26.96 -3.14 4.44
N ARG A 259 27.13 -2.27 3.45
CA ARG A 259 26.83 -0.83 3.58
C ARG A 259 25.33 -0.59 3.75
N ASP A 260 24.51 -1.32 3.00
CA ASP A 260 23.07 -1.09 2.88
C ASP A 260 22.21 -2.16 3.60
N ILE A 261 22.81 -2.93 4.52
CA ILE A 261 22.20 -4.12 5.14
C ILE A 261 20.80 -3.88 5.73
N LYS A 262 20.56 -2.70 6.33
CA LYS A 262 19.26 -2.34 6.89
C LYS A 262 18.18 -2.27 5.82
N ARG A 263 18.46 -1.63 4.67
CA ARG A 263 17.52 -1.54 3.55
C ARG A 263 17.25 -2.94 2.98
N LEU A 264 18.29 -3.75 2.82
CA LEU A 264 18.14 -5.13 2.35
C LEU A 264 17.26 -5.97 3.29
N GLN A 265 17.39 -5.79 4.61
CA GLN A 265 16.53 -6.46 5.60
C GLN A 265 15.09 -5.95 5.55
N THR A 266 14.89 -4.63 5.48
CA THR A 266 13.55 -4.01 5.41
C THR A 266 12.72 -4.55 4.25
N TYR A 267 13.36 -4.83 3.11
CA TYR A 267 12.69 -5.31 1.90
C TYR A 267 12.83 -6.81 1.65
N ALA A 268 13.32 -7.57 2.65
CA ALA A 268 13.60 -9.01 2.56
C ALA A 268 14.50 -9.40 1.37
N ILE A 269 15.36 -8.49 0.91
CA ILE A 269 16.30 -8.71 -0.20
C ILE A 269 17.56 -9.45 0.29
N LEU A 270 17.88 -9.35 1.58
CA LEU A 270 19.02 -10.05 2.17
C LEU A 270 18.90 -11.58 1.99
N ASP A 271 17.69 -12.12 2.13
CA ASP A 271 17.44 -13.55 1.96
C ASP A 271 17.67 -13.99 0.51
N ASP A 272 17.29 -13.18 -0.47
CA ASP A 272 17.54 -13.44 -1.89
C ASP A 272 19.03 -13.43 -2.21
N VAL A 273 19.76 -12.44 -1.66
CA VAL A 273 21.22 -12.34 -1.79
C VAL A 273 21.87 -13.61 -1.26
N VAL A 274 21.49 -14.07 -0.06
CA VAL A 274 22.03 -15.30 0.53
C VAL A 274 21.65 -16.52 -0.31
N ARG A 275 20.37 -16.64 -0.72
CA ARG A 275 19.83 -17.78 -1.46
C ARG A 275 20.46 -17.95 -2.84
N TYR A 276 20.72 -16.86 -3.56
CA TYR A 276 21.10 -16.92 -4.98
C TYR A 276 22.57 -16.63 -5.24
N LEU A 277 23.29 -15.94 -4.34
CA LEU A 277 24.70 -15.62 -4.55
C LEU A 277 25.66 -16.54 -3.81
N PHE A 278 25.20 -17.24 -2.77
CA PHE A 278 25.96 -18.26 -2.07
C PHE A 278 25.54 -19.68 -2.49
#